data_AF-A0A960R386-F1
#
_entry.id   AF-A0A960R386-F1
#
_cell.length_a   1.000
_cell.length_b   1.000
_cell.length_c   1.000
_cell.angle_alpha   90.00
_cell.angle_beta   90.00
_cell.angle_gamma   90.00
#
_symmetry.space_group_name_H-M   'P 1'
#
loop_
_entity.id
_entity.type
_entity.pdbx_description
1 polymer ?
#
loop_
_entity_poly.entity_id
_entity_poly.type
_entity_poly.pdbx_seq_one_letter_code
_entity_poly.pdbx_strand_id
1 'polypeptide(L)'
;AASPKKGPDKKAAGGASAGPAKSSLAAKSPEAVCGIDPKRMSKEEIRKRLAELFRRHNSAEASLNPELREEASVMLDAIVVCRQKYVDKA
;
A
#
# COMPACT_ATOMS: atom_id res chain seq x y z
N ALA A 1 -42.88 15.98 -21.29
CA ALA A 1 -41.60 15.51 -21.87
C ALA A 1 -40.64 16.69 -21.85
N ALA A 2 -39.37 16.63 -21.46
CA ALA A 2 -38.50 15.55 -21.01
C ALA A 2 -37.45 16.16 -20.07
N SER A 3 -37.16 15.50 -18.96
CA SER A 3 -35.96 15.77 -18.15
C SER A 3 -34.77 15.04 -18.77
N PRO A 4 -33.64 15.70 -19.07
CA PRO A 4 -32.40 14.97 -19.27
C PRO A 4 -31.73 14.72 -17.92
N LYS A 5 -31.79 13.46 -17.49
CA LYS A 5 -30.87 12.87 -16.51
C LYS A 5 -29.48 12.82 -17.17
N LYS A 6 -28.48 13.52 -16.62
CA LYS A 6 -27.07 13.26 -16.89
C LYS A 6 -26.38 13.04 -15.55
N GLY A 7 -25.94 11.79 -15.34
CA GLY A 7 -25.43 11.30 -14.06
C GLY A 7 -24.10 11.94 -13.66
N PRO A 8 -23.70 11.78 -12.38
CA PRO A 8 -22.44 12.31 -11.89
C PRO A 8 -21.27 11.58 -12.54
N ASP A 9 -20.43 12.38 -13.19
CA ASP A 9 -19.17 12.01 -13.78
C ASP A 9 -18.32 11.19 -12.83
N LYS A 10 -17.91 10.04 -13.35
CA LYS A 10 -17.02 9.06 -12.76
C LYS A 10 -15.77 9.76 -12.22
N LYS A 11 -15.67 9.85 -10.88
CA LYS A 11 -14.50 10.27 -10.13
C LYS A 11 -13.31 9.39 -10.50
N ALA A 12 -12.56 9.77 -11.53
CA ALA A 12 -11.21 9.29 -11.78
C ALA A 12 -10.28 9.99 -10.78
N ALA A 13 -10.24 9.48 -9.56
CA ALA A 13 -9.17 9.80 -8.62
C ALA A 13 -8.21 8.61 -8.61
N GLY A 14 -6.96 8.83 -9.02
CA GLY A 14 -5.92 7.82 -8.82
C GLY A 14 -4.77 7.81 -9.82
N GLY A 15 -4.55 8.86 -10.59
CA GLY A 15 -3.29 9.05 -11.32
C GLY A 15 -2.22 9.70 -10.44
N ALA A 16 -1.82 9.03 -9.35
CA ALA A 16 -0.62 9.42 -8.61
C ALA A 16 0.45 8.37 -8.88
N SER A 17 1.16 8.58 -9.99
CA SER A 17 2.44 7.94 -10.27
C SER A 17 3.42 8.30 -9.17
N ALA A 18 3.55 7.43 -8.18
CA ALA A 18 4.75 7.33 -7.38
C ALA A 18 5.38 5.99 -7.77
N GLY A 19 6.42 6.08 -8.61
CA GLY A 19 7.17 4.91 -9.06
C GLY A 19 7.81 4.18 -7.87
N PRO A 20 8.02 2.85 -7.98
CA PRO A 20 8.75 2.12 -6.95
C PRO A 20 10.23 2.49 -7.06
N ALA A 21 10.80 2.98 -5.96
CA ALA A 21 12.24 3.05 -5.78
C ALA A 21 12.76 1.60 -5.78
N LYS A 22 13.26 1.20 -6.96
CA LYS A 22 13.70 -0.16 -7.29
C LYS A 22 14.87 -0.61 -6.40
N SER A 23 14.92 -1.92 -6.18
CA SER A 23 16.16 -2.69 -5.98
C SER A 23 16.83 -2.63 -4.60
N SER A 24 16.06 -2.70 -3.53
CA SER A 24 16.64 -3.03 -2.22
C SER A 24 15.67 -3.70 -1.22
N LEU A 25 14.45 -4.04 -1.63
CA LEU A 25 13.42 -4.52 -0.70
C LEU A 25 13.71 -5.94 -0.19
N ALA A 26 14.28 -6.81 -1.05
CA ALA A 26 14.61 -8.19 -0.68
C ALA A 26 15.72 -8.32 0.39
N ALA A 27 16.58 -7.30 0.55
CA ALA A 27 17.67 -7.32 1.54
C ALA A 27 17.35 -6.50 2.81
N LYS A 28 16.18 -5.87 2.87
CA LYS A 28 15.77 -4.99 3.97
C LYS A 28 14.75 -5.69 4.85
N SER A 29 14.87 -5.49 6.17
CA SER A 29 13.85 -5.94 7.13
C SER A 29 12.46 -5.42 6.72
N PRO A 30 11.38 -6.17 7.01
CA PRO A 30 10.02 -5.79 6.62
C PRO A 30 9.62 -4.40 7.13
N GLU A 31 10.21 -3.97 8.26
CA GLU A 31 10.07 -2.61 8.79
C GLU A 31 10.68 -1.53 7.89
N ALA A 32 11.89 -1.80 7.38
CA ALA A 32 12.60 -0.89 6.47
C ALA A 32 11.94 -0.86 5.09
N VAL A 33 11.37 -1.99 4.63
CA VAL A 33 10.54 -2.08 3.42
C VAL A 33 9.28 -1.25 3.56
N CYS A 34 8.60 -1.35 4.70
CA CYS A 34 7.37 -0.63 4.99
C CYS A 34 7.61 0.81 5.51
N GLY A 35 8.86 1.23 5.69
CA GLY A 35 9.23 2.56 6.22
C GLY A 35 8.59 2.87 7.57
N ILE A 36 8.42 1.86 8.42
CA ILE A 36 7.83 1.96 9.76
C ILE A 36 8.94 1.89 10.79
N ASP A 37 8.86 2.80 11.76
CA ASP A 37 9.84 2.93 12.83
C ASP A 37 9.12 2.78 14.17
N PRO A 38 9.15 1.60 14.81
CA PRO A 38 8.37 1.34 16.02
C PRO A 38 8.88 2.11 17.24
N LYS A 39 10.08 2.70 17.17
CA LYS A 39 10.61 3.58 18.21
C LYS A 39 10.08 5.01 18.10
N ARG A 40 9.67 5.45 16.91
CA ARG A 40 9.19 6.82 16.66
C ARG A 40 7.69 6.90 16.38
N MET A 41 7.06 5.80 15.95
CA MET A 41 5.64 5.76 15.62
C MET A 41 4.82 5.04 16.68
N SER A 42 3.65 5.60 17.02
CA SER A 42 2.64 4.91 17.82
C SER A 42 1.94 3.82 17.02
N LYS A 43 1.35 2.83 17.70
CA LYS A 43 0.65 1.70 17.05
C LYS A 43 -0.43 2.16 16.04
N GLU A 44 -1.11 3.26 16.32
CA GLU A 44 -2.11 3.86 15.41
C GLU A 44 -1.47 4.44 14.13
N GLU A 45 -0.33 5.11 14.24
CA GLU A 45 0.42 5.64 13.10
C GLU A 45 0.99 4.51 12.24
N ILE A 46 1.51 3.45 12.88
CA ILE A 46 1.96 2.24 12.20
C ILE A 46 0.77 1.60 11.45
N ARG A 47 -0.40 1.48 12.08
CA ARG A 47 -1.63 0.99 11.42
C ARG A 47 -2.00 1.81 10.20
N LYS A 48 -2.05 3.14 10.32
CA LYS A 48 -2.37 4.03 9.20
C LYS A 48 -1.38 3.89 8.06
N ARG A 49 -0.08 3.90 8.37
CA ARG A 49 0.99 3.77 7.39
C ARG A 49 0.94 2.44 6.65
N LEU A 50 0.76 1.34 7.39
CA LEU A 50 0.59 0.01 6.82
C LEU A 50 -0.66 -0.09 5.95
N ALA A 51 -1.77 0.56 6.34
CA ALA A 51 -3.01 0.58 5.54
C ALA A 51 -2.85 1.35 4.23
N GLU A 52 -2.13 2.48 4.23
CA GLU A 52 -1.82 3.23 3.02
C GLU A 52 -0.94 2.43 2.06
N LEU A 53 0.13 1.81 2.57
CA LEU A 53 1.00 0.93 1.81
C LEU A 53 0.21 -0.26 1.24
N PHE A 54 -0.63 -0.89 2.06
CA PHE A 54 -1.45 -2.02 1.64
C PHE A 54 -2.33 -1.64 0.44
N ARG A 55 -3.04 -0.50 0.49
CA ARG A 55 -3.89 -0.06 -0.63
C ARG A 55 -3.08 0.19 -1.91
N ARG A 56 -1.90 0.81 -1.78
CA ARG A 56 -1.03 1.11 -2.92
C ARG A 56 -0.48 -0.16 -3.56
N HIS A 57 0.02 -1.10 -2.75
CA HIS A 57 0.56 -2.37 -3.25
C HIS A 57 -0.53 -3.33 -3.73
N ASN A 58 -1.70 -3.35 -3.08
CA ASN A 58 -2.83 -4.13 -3.58
C ASN A 58 -3.31 -3.64 -4.96
N SER A 59 -3.26 -2.32 -5.19
CA SER A 59 -3.51 -1.75 -6.52
C SER A 59 -2.41 -2.10 -7.54
N ALA A 60 -1.14 -2.18 -7.09
CA ALA A 60 -0.01 -2.58 -7.93
C ALA A 60 -0.02 -4.09 -8.26
N GLU A 61 -0.49 -4.93 -7.35
CA GLU A 61 -0.73 -6.36 -7.58
C GLU A 61 -1.81 -6.61 -8.64
N ALA A 62 -2.82 -5.74 -8.69
CA ALA A 62 -3.84 -5.76 -9.74
C ALA A 62 -3.35 -5.14 -11.07
N SER A 63 -2.09 -4.70 -11.16
CA SER A 63 -1.52 -4.11 -12.36
C SER A 63 -1.13 -5.18 -13.39
N LEU A 64 -1.12 -4.80 -14.67
CA LEU A 64 -0.73 -5.66 -15.79
C LEU A 64 0.80 -5.89 -15.87
N ASN A 65 1.58 -5.26 -14.98
CA ASN A 65 3.04 -5.38 -14.94
C ASN A 65 3.44 -6.52 -14.00
N PRO A 66 4.03 -7.62 -14.51
CA PRO A 66 4.38 -8.79 -13.69
C PRO A 66 5.42 -8.46 -12.63
N GLU A 67 6.43 -7.63 -12.98
CA GLU A 67 7.46 -7.20 -12.02
C GLU A 67 6.87 -6.41 -10.84
N LEU A 68 5.88 -5.55 -11.11
CA LEU A 68 5.22 -4.77 -10.05
C LEU A 68 4.35 -5.66 -9.16
N ARG A 69 3.80 -6.73 -9.73
CA ARG A 69 2.96 -7.67 -9.00
C ARG A 69 3.78 -8.52 -8.03
N GLU A 70 4.90 -9.08 -8.48
CA GLU A 70 5.80 -9.84 -7.60
C GLU A 70 6.32 -8.97 -6.45
N GLU A 71 6.78 -7.75 -6.75
CA GLU A 71 7.26 -6.80 -5.73
C GLU A 71 6.13 -6.40 -4.76
N ALA A 72 4.92 -6.19 -5.27
CA ALA A 72 3.78 -5.86 -4.44
C ALA A 72 3.36 -7.03 -3.54
N SER A 73 3.40 -8.27 -4.02
CA SER A 73 3.14 -9.46 -3.20
C SER A 73 4.13 -9.55 -2.04
N VAL A 74 5.43 -9.31 -2.29
CA VAL A 74 6.47 -9.30 -1.23
C VAL A 74 6.23 -8.17 -0.23
N MET A 75 5.87 -6.98 -0.70
CA MET A 75 5.52 -5.86 0.19
C MET A 75 4.26 -6.14 1.02
N LEU A 76 3.22 -6.74 0.43
CA LEU A 76 1.99 -7.09 1.15
C LEU A 76 2.25 -8.10 2.27
N ASP A 77 3.11 -9.09 2.04
CA ASP A 77 3.52 -10.04 3.07
C ASP A 77 4.26 -9.33 4.22
N ALA A 78 5.24 -8.48 3.89
CA ALA A 78 5.96 -7.67 4.87
C ALA A 78 5.03 -6.78 5.72
N ILE A 79 4.01 -6.17 5.11
CA ILE A 79 3.00 -5.36 5.79
C ILE A 79 2.23 -6.19 6.81
N VAL A 80 1.82 -7.42 6.45
CA VAL A 80 1.10 -8.33 7.34
C VAL A 80 1.98 -8.77 8.51
N VAL A 81 3.24 -9.09 8.27
CA VAL A 81 4.22 -9.43 9.32
C VAL A 81 4.39 -8.26 10.28
N CYS A 82 4.60 -7.04 9.78
CA CYS A 82 4.75 -5.86 10.61
C CYS A 82 3.47 -5.54 11.39
N ARG A 83 2.29 -5.69 10.78
CA ARG A 83 1.01 -5.54 11.48
C ARG A 83 0.92 -6.56 12.61
N GLN A 84 1.19 -7.84 12.37
CA GLN A 84 1.16 -8.84 13.46
C GLN A 84 2.14 -8.49 14.57
N LYS A 85 3.36 -8.06 14.24
CA LYS A 85 4.42 -7.75 15.21
C LYS A 85 4.14 -6.53 16.08
N TYR A 86 3.63 -5.45 15.49
CA TYR A 86 3.52 -4.16 16.18
C TYR A 86 2.09 -3.82 16.61
N VAL A 87 1.11 -4.40 15.94
CA VAL A 87 -0.29 -4.03 16.06
C VAL A 87 -1.11 -5.12 16.75
N ASP A 88 -0.89 -6.39 16.40
CA ASP A 88 -1.67 -7.53 16.90
C ASP A 88 -1.07 -8.14 18.18
N LYS A 89 0.26 -8.23 18.25
CA LYS A 89 0.99 -8.75 19.42
C LYS A 89 1.04 -7.75 20.58
N ALA A 90 -0.15 -7.38 21.09
CA ALA A 90 -0.34 -6.60 22.30
C ALA A 90 0.00 -7.42 23.55
#